data_AF-A0A3B9BI52-F1
#
_entry.id   AF-A0A3B9BI52-F1
#
_cell.length_a   1.000
_cell.length_b   1.000
_cell.length_c   1.000
_cell.angle_alpha   90.00
_cell.angle_beta   90.00
_cell.angle_gamma   90.00
#
_symmetry.space_group_name_H-M   'P 1'
#
loop_
_entity.id
_entity.type
_entity.pdbx_description
1 polymer ?
#
loop_
_entity_poly.entity_id
_entity_poly.type
_entity_poly.pdbx_seq_one_letter_code
_entity_poly.pdbx_strand_id
1 'polypeptide(L)'
;MIIEGQSSLRNPSGPCGSEFIISGDLDGVILQHVPMRKKFSGFEKYPAHIPDILNEVMLIEHLGTRVLGITLNGEGAATEQLSKYRDSLAQKTSIPIIIPMIEPMDPIISNVLNQKL
;
A
#
# COMPACT_ATOMS: atom_id res chain seq x y z
N MET A 1 -9.04 9.92 -12.81
CA MET A 1 -7.65 10.35 -13.05
C MET A 1 -6.74 9.45 -12.23
N ILE A 2 -5.52 9.14 -12.69
CA ILE A 2 -4.55 8.38 -11.89
C ILE A 2 -3.43 9.35 -11.52
N ILE A 3 -3.11 9.43 -10.23
CA ILE A 3 -2.05 10.27 -9.67
C ILE A 3 -0.94 9.36 -9.15
N GLU A 4 0.30 9.65 -9.53
CA GLU A 4 1.46 8.94 -8.98
C GLU A 4 1.63 9.30 -7.50
N GLY A 5 1.66 8.29 -6.63
CA GLY A 5 1.95 8.49 -5.21
C GLY A 5 3.40 8.95 -5.00
N GLN A 6 3.63 9.66 -3.89
CA GLN A 6 4.96 10.14 -3.51
C GLN A 6 5.27 9.74 -2.06
N SER A 7 6.50 9.30 -1.82
CA SER A 7 7.00 8.88 -0.49
C SER A 7 6.03 7.93 0.26
N SER A 8 5.75 8.20 1.54
CA SER A 8 4.70 7.58 2.34
C SER A 8 4.28 8.51 3.48
N LEU A 9 3.09 8.29 4.05
CA LEU A 9 2.53 9.14 5.12
C LEU A 9 3.44 9.27 6.34
N ARG A 10 4.25 8.25 6.64
CA ARG A 10 5.06 8.16 7.86
C ARG A 10 6.57 8.09 7.59
N ASN A 11 7.01 8.43 6.37
CA ASN A 11 8.45 8.50 6.07
C ASN A 11 9.09 9.68 6.82
N PRO A 12 10.04 9.46 7.75
CA PRO A 12 10.61 10.53 8.55
C PRO A 12 11.48 11.53 7.77
N SER A 13 12.00 11.20 6.59
CA SER A 13 12.76 12.17 5.78
C SER A 13 11.89 13.14 4.99
N GLY A 14 10.62 12.82 4.82
CA GLY A 14 9.72 13.55 3.93
C GLY A 14 8.40 12.81 3.82
N PRO A 15 7.49 12.96 4.79
CA PRO A 15 6.16 12.37 4.71
C PRO A 15 5.38 13.06 3.58
N CYS A 16 4.56 12.28 2.87
CA CYS A 16 3.78 12.76 1.74
C CYS A 16 2.56 11.85 1.53
N GLY A 17 1.56 12.36 0.81
CA GLY A 17 0.36 11.65 0.39
C GLY A 17 -0.89 12.14 1.12
N SER A 18 -0.77 12.71 2.32
CA SER A 18 -1.91 13.27 3.06
C SER A 18 -2.54 14.46 2.34
N GLU A 19 -1.72 15.28 1.68
CA GLU A 19 -2.16 16.41 0.87
C GLU A 19 -2.89 15.96 -0.40
N PHE A 20 -2.52 14.81 -0.98
CA PHE A 20 -3.29 14.24 -2.08
C PHE A 20 -4.65 13.77 -1.58
N ILE A 21 -4.67 13.00 -0.48
CA ILE A 21 -5.90 12.47 0.09
C ILE A 21 -6.87 13.61 0.49
N ILE A 22 -6.40 14.58 1.27
CA ILE A 22 -7.26 15.62 1.86
C ILE A 22 -7.52 16.76 0.88
N SER A 23 -6.46 17.37 0.34
CA SER A 23 -6.60 18.57 -0.50
C SER A 23 -6.89 18.22 -1.96
N GLY A 24 -6.39 17.08 -2.42
CA GLY A 24 -6.67 16.54 -3.75
C GLY A 24 -7.98 15.74 -3.83
N ASP A 25 -8.67 15.54 -2.70
CA ASP A 25 -9.97 14.85 -2.59
C ASP A 25 -9.97 13.51 -3.33
N LEU A 26 -9.00 12.64 -3.01
CA LEU A 26 -8.85 11.37 -3.72
C LEU A 26 -10.00 10.41 -3.41
N ASP A 27 -10.60 9.91 -4.48
CA ASP A 27 -11.59 8.82 -4.51
C ASP A 27 -11.14 7.51 -3.81
N GLY A 28 -9.83 7.28 -3.78
CA GLY A 28 -9.22 6.08 -3.21
C GLY A 28 -7.73 5.96 -3.46
N VAL A 29 -7.12 4.98 -2.79
CA VAL A 29 -5.67 4.73 -2.82
C VAL A 29 -5.37 3.29 -3.21
N ILE A 30 -4.38 3.08 -4.07
CA ILE A 30 -3.72 1.78 -4.25
C ILE A 30 -2.43 1.82 -3.42
N LEU A 31 -2.37 1.01 -2.36
CA LEU A 31 -1.27 1.02 -1.40
C LEU A 31 -0.16 0.05 -1.83
N GLN A 32 1.00 0.59 -2.19
CA GLN A 32 2.18 -0.22 -2.55
C GLN A 32 3.05 -0.52 -1.33
N HIS A 33 3.48 -1.78 -1.18
CA HIS A 33 4.24 -2.23 -0.03
C HIS A 33 5.36 -3.22 -0.41
N VAL A 34 6.52 -3.12 0.26
CA VAL A 34 7.62 -4.09 0.19
C VAL A 34 7.64 -4.89 1.51
N PRO A 35 7.12 -6.13 1.55
CA PRO A 35 6.93 -6.87 2.81
C PRO A 35 8.19 -7.12 3.63
N MET A 36 9.32 -7.28 2.95
CA MET A 36 10.59 -7.63 3.58
C MET A 36 11.36 -6.41 4.09
N ARG A 37 10.93 -5.20 3.72
CA ARG A 37 11.53 -3.97 4.21
C ARG A 37 11.01 -3.65 5.61
N LYS A 38 11.92 -3.61 6.60
CA LYS A 38 11.56 -3.35 8.02
C LYS A 38 11.77 -1.92 8.48
N LYS A 39 12.56 -1.13 7.74
CA LYS A 39 12.88 0.27 8.05
C LYS A 39 12.81 1.13 6.80
N PHE A 40 12.55 2.43 6.99
CA PHE A 40 12.64 3.40 5.91
C PHE A 40 14.07 3.50 5.38
N SER A 41 14.22 3.65 4.06
CA SER A 41 15.53 3.71 3.40
C SER A 41 16.34 4.89 3.92
N GLY A 42 17.60 4.64 4.29
CA GLY A 42 18.49 5.65 4.88
C GLY A 42 18.33 5.84 6.39
N PHE A 43 17.42 5.10 7.03
CA PHE A 43 17.18 5.13 8.48
C PHE A 43 17.55 3.82 9.19
N GLU A 44 18.47 3.04 8.64
CA GLU A 44 18.81 1.70 9.15
C GLU A 44 19.31 1.76 10.61
N LYS A 45 19.96 2.87 11.01
CA LYS A 45 20.47 3.11 12.38
C LYS A 45 19.51 3.88 13.28
N TYR A 46 18.36 4.33 12.77
CA TYR A 46 17.35 5.06 13.52
C TYR A 46 16.13 4.13 13.78
N PRO A 47 15.35 4.31 14.86
CA PRO A 47 14.15 3.51 15.12
C PRO A 47 12.95 3.89 14.21
N ALA A 48 13.17 4.06 12.90
CA ALA A 48 12.12 4.30 11.91
C ALA A 48 11.67 2.97 11.28
N HIS A 49 10.89 2.22 12.04
CA HIS A 49 10.30 0.98 11.56
C HIS A 49 9.11 1.25 10.65
N ILE A 50 9.03 0.50 9.55
CA ILE A 50 7.83 0.49 8.71
C ILE A 50 6.74 -0.25 9.51
N PRO A 51 5.57 0.36 9.73
CA PRO A 51 4.49 -0.25 10.48
C PRO A 51 3.83 -1.40 9.72
N ASP A 52 2.99 -2.17 10.42
CA ASP A 52 2.11 -3.15 9.77
C ASP A 52 1.25 -2.47 8.70
N ILE A 53 1.10 -3.11 7.55
CA ILE A 53 0.40 -2.53 6.40
C ILE A 53 -1.08 -2.24 6.70
N LEU A 54 -1.74 -3.02 7.57
CA LEU A 54 -3.13 -2.76 7.93
C LEU A 54 -3.26 -1.50 8.81
N ASN A 55 -2.22 -1.13 9.55
CA ASN A 55 -2.21 0.18 10.23
C ASN A 55 -2.11 1.34 9.22
N GLU A 56 -1.41 1.15 8.10
CA GLU A 56 -1.37 2.16 7.04
C GLU A 56 -2.69 2.25 6.27
N VAL A 57 -3.38 1.12 6.06
CA VAL A 57 -4.76 1.10 5.55
C VAL A 57 -5.67 1.92 6.45
N MET A 58 -5.66 1.65 7.76
CA MET A 58 -6.44 2.40 8.73
C MET A 58 -6.08 3.88 8.70
N LEU A 59 -4.79 4.23 8.64
CA LEU A 59 -4.35 5.62 8.60
C LEU A 59 -4.89 6.35 7.37
N ILE A 60 -4.82 5.74 6.18
CA ILE A 60 -5.38 6.30 4.94
C ILE A 60 -6.89 6.51 5.08
N GLU A 61 -7.60 5.57 5.71
CA GLU A 61 -9.04 5.69 5.96
C GLU A 61 -9.39 6.83 6.91
N HIS A 62 -8.58 7.03 7.95
CA HIS A 62 -8.75 8.16 8.87
C HIS A 62 -8.48 9.53 8.21
N LEU A 63 -7.72 9.56 7.12
CA LEU A 63 -7.48 10.79 6.36
C LEU A 63 -8.64 11.16 5.41
N GLY A 64 -9.67 10.31 5.30
CA GLY A 64 -10.91 10.64 4.58
C GLY A 64 -11.12 9.91 3.26
N THR A 65 -10.29 8.92 2.93
CA THR A 65 -10.47 8.08 1.73
C THR A 65 -10.48 6.60 2.10
N ARG A 66 -10.20 5.70 1.15
CA ARG A 66 -10.12 4.25 1.37
C ARG A 66 -9.04 3.61 0.53
N VAL A 67 -8.59 2.43 0.95
CA VAL A 67 -7.66 1.63 0.15
C VAL A 67 -8.45 0.70 -0.77
N LEU A 68 -8.30 0.91 -2.08
CA LEU A 68 -8.97 0.15 -3.15
C LEU A 68 -8.18 -1.08 -3.59
N GLY A 69 -6.91 -1.17 -3.22
CA GLY A 69 -6.07 -2.31 -3.54
C GLY A 69 -4.71 -2.20 -2.88
N ILE A 70 -4.06 -3.35 -2.68
CA ILE A 70 -2.70 -3.42 -2.16
C ILE A 70 -1.82 -4.09 -3.22
N THR A 71 -0.70 -3.46 -3.53
CA THR A 71 0.32 -4.08 -4.40
C THR A 71 1.55 -4.46 -3.58
N LEU A 72 2.05 -5.66 -3.80
CA LEU A 72 3.23 -6.17 -3.13
C LEU A 72 4.43 -6.18 -4.09
N ASN A 73 5.48 -5.49 -3.69
CA ASN A 73 6.77 -5.52 -4.36
C ASN A 73 7.64 -6.62 -3.72
N GLY A 74 8.21 -7.48 -4.56
CA GLY A 74 8.99 -8.65 -4.17
C GLY A 74 10.45 -8.39 -3.78
N GLU A 75 10.88 -7.14 -3.66
CA GLU A 75 12.24 -6.82 -3.21
C GLU A 75 12.60 -7.55 -1.90
N GLY A 76 13.70 -8.30 -1.95
CA GLY A 76 14.20 -9.08 -0.81
C GLY A 76 13.40 -10.33 -0.46
N ALA A 77 12.45 -10.76 -1.30
CA ALA A 77 11.64 -11.96 -1.10
C ALA A 77 11.79 -12.96 -2.26
N ALA A 78 11.84 -14.25 -1.94
CA ALA A 78 11.57 -15.29 -2.93
C ALA A 78 10.07 -15.31 -3.28
N THR A 79 9.71 -15.70 -4.50
CA THR A 79 8.31 -15.74 -4.98
C THR A 79 7.38 -16.49 -4.02
N GLU A 80 7.79 -17.66 -3.53
CA GLU A 80 6.98 -18.46 -2.59
C GLU A 80 6.74 -17.76 -1.26
N GLN A 81 7.75 -17.05 -0.74
CA GLN A 81 7.64 -16.28 0.49
C GLN A 81 6.69 -15.09 0.30
N LEU A 82 6.76 -14.43 -0.85
CA LEU A 82 5.89 -13.32 -1.20
C LEU A 82 4.44 -13.76 -1.36
N SER A 83 4.19 -14.89 -2.04
CA SER A 83 2.84 -15.47 -2.17
C SER A 83 2.27 -15.89 -0.81
N LYS A 84 3.07 -16.49 0.07
CA LYS A 84 2.64 -16.81 1.45
C LYS A 84 2.28 -15.56 2.24
N TYR A 85 3.05 -14.47 2.09
CA TYR A 85 2.73 -13.19 2.73
C TYR A 85 1.41 -12.62 2.18
N ARG A 86 1.22 -12.60 0.86
CA ARG A 86 -0.03 -12.20 0.21
C ARG A 86 -1.22 -12.98 0.77
N ASP A 87 -1.13 -14.31 0.85
CA ASP A 87 -2.22 -15.16 1.34
C ASP A 87 -2.54 -14.91 2.80
N SER A 88 -1.52 -14.77 3.65
CA SER A 88 -1.73 -14.44 5.06
C SER A 88 -2.40 -13.07 5.23
N LEU A 89 -2.05 -12.10 4.38
CA LEU A 89 -2.67 -10.78 4.41
C LEU A 89 -4.10 -10.81 3.86
N ALA A 90 -4.37 -11.57 2.81
CA ALA A 90 -5.69 -11.72 2.21
C ALA A 90 -6.72 -12.35 3.17
N GLN A 91 -6.26 -13.15 4.14
CA GLN A 91 -7.12 -13.67 5.22
C GLN A 91 -7.57 -12.60 6.23
N LYS A 92 -6.92 -11.43 6.25
CA LYS A 92 -7.14 -10.38 7.26
C LYS A 92 -7.92 -9.17 6.71
N THR A 93 -8.10 -9.08 5.40
CA THR A 93 -8.77 -7.96 4.75
C THR A 93 -9.50 -8.41 3.49
N SER A 94 -10.58 -7.73 3.14
CA SER A 94 -11.30 -7.92 1.87
C SER A 94 -10.71 -7.09 0.72
N ILE A 95 -9.68 -6.28 0.97
CA ILE A 95 -9.01 -5.46 -0.05
C ILE A 95 -8.26 -6.40 -1.01
N PRO A 96 -8.39 -6.24 -2.35
CA PRO A 96 -7.64 -7.05 -3.30
C PRO A 96 -6.14 -6.81 -3.17
N ILE A 97 -5.37 -7.89 -3.11
CA ILE A 97 -3.91 -7.88 -2.94
C ILE A 97 -3.27 -8.58 -4.13
N ILE A 98 -2.39 -7.88 -4.83
CA ILE A 98 -1.75 -8.39 -6.06
C ILE A 98 -0.24 -8.21 -5.97
N ILE A 99 0.50 -9.13 -6.59
CA ILE A 99 1.94 -9.00 -6.87
C ILE A 99 2.09 -8.60 -8.35
N PRO A 100 2.17 -7.31 -8.71
CA PRO A 100 1.99 -6.86 -10.10
C PRO A 100 3.01 -7.41 -11.10
N MET A 101 4.20 -7.79 -10.63
CA MET A 101 5.25 -8.36 -11.47
C MET A 101 5.04 -9.83 -11.82
N ILE A 102 4.04 -10.48 -11.20
CA ILE A 102 3.80 -11.94 -11.31
C ILE A 102 2.33 -12.22 -11.65
N GLU A 103 1.42 -11.35 -11.21
CA GLU A 103 -0.02 -11.54 -11.27
C GLU A 103 -0.69 -10.42 -12.08
N PRO A 104 -1.81 -10.72 -12.75
CA PRO A 104 -2.59 -9.71 -13.46
C PRO A 104 -3.26 -8.73 -12.51
N MET A 105 -3.41 -7.47 -12.95
CA MET A 105 -3.99 -6.38 -12.16
C MET A 105 -5.52 -6.36 -12.13
N ASP A 106 -6.19 -7.26 -12.87
CA ASP A 106 -7.65 -7.31 -13.02
C ASP A 106 -8.45 -7.20 -11.72
N PRO A 107 -8.05 -7.83 -10.58
CA PRO A 107 -8.82 -7.71 -9.35
C PRO A 107 -8.85 -6.28 -8.78
N ILE A 108 -7.72 -5.56 -8.85
CA ILE A 108 -7.65 -4.16 -8.39
C ILE A 108 -8.38 -3.25 -9.39
N ILE A 109 -8.17 -3.45 -10.69
CA ILE A 109 -8.85 -2.66 -11.73
C ILE A 109 -10.37 -2.82 -11.60
N SER A 110 -10.86 -4.04 -11.47
CA SER A 110 -12.28 -4.33 -11.27
C SER A 110 -12.80 -3.68 -9.99
N ASN A 111 -12.05 -3.74 -8.90
CA ASN A 111 -12.45 -3.10 -7.65
C ASN A 111 -12.52 -1.57 -7.78
N VAL A 112 -11.60 -0.93 -8.52
CA VAL A 112 -11.64 0.51 -8.80
C VAL A 112 -12.85 0.87 -9.65
N LEU A 113 -13.11 0.14 -10.74
CA LEU A 113 -14.23 0.43 -11.67
C LEU A 113 -15.61 0.21 -11.05
N ASN A 114 -15.73 -0.70 -10.09
CA ASN A 114 -16.99 -0.99 -9.39
C ASN A 114 -17.31 0.02 -8.28
N GLN A 115 -16.36 0.90 -7.93
CA GLN A 115 -16.65 1.95 -6.99
C GLN A 115 -17.68 2.90 -7.60
N LYS A 116 -18.77 3.14 -6.86
CA LYS A 116 -19.61 4.32 -7.09
C LYS A 116 -18.80 5.53 -6.64
N LEU A 117 -17.98 6.05 -7.55
CA LEU A 117 -17.36 7.36 -7.45
C LEU A 117 -18.37 8.40 -7.90
#